data_AF-A0A8K0F010-F1
#
_entry.id   AF-A0A8K0F010-F1
#
_cell.length_a   1.000
_cell.length_b   1.000
_cell.length_c   1.000
_cell.angle_alpha   90.00
_cell.angle_beta   90.00
_cell.angle_gamma   90.00
#
_symmetry.space_group_name_H-M   'P 1'
#
loop_
_entity.id
_entity.type
_entity.pdbx_description
1 polymer ?
#
loop_
_entity_poly.entity_id
_entity_poly.type
_entity_poly.pdbx_seq_one_letter_code
_entity_poly.pdbx_strand_id
1 'polypeptide(L)'
;MSASCILILLLGAFPRLYVAGKELNPLEKMIVLTAHDELRREVQASDMEKMDWDAGLEKMAIDWATCSRLGTKETSLVGELLGQSIALSPEGDVVGLLQQWMAQREYYSYHNNTCAANNTCTDYVQMVWAATNRVGCAMVANCESKERKISMLVCYYSPPKERWTKPYRLGDTCTKCPPEASFCDKGLCVPCNEIDPEMCECKLTCGRNGIGSGTLDRNTCSCACEVGTGPNCDEECANPIWHDDGFDECAYWEKVPGDCDYHREWHVRYCPANCHFGCRTK
;
A
#
# COMPACT_ATOMS: atom_id res chain seq x y z
N MET A 1 -38.60 -38.02 -58.68
CA MET A 1 -37.72 -38.03 -57.49
C MET A 1 -37.19 -36.61 -57.32
N SER A 2 -37.82 -35.85 -56.42
CA SER A 2 -37.44 -34.47 -56.10
C SER A 2 -36.61 -34.50 -54.82
N ALA A 3 -35.37 -34.02 -54.88
CA ALA A 3 -34.51 -33.89 -53.71
C ALA A 3 -34.46 -32.41 -53.30
N SER A 4 -35.19 -32.07 -52.24
CA SER A 4 -35.13 -30.77 -51.58
C SER A 4 -33.78 -30.58 -50.89
N CYS A 5 -33.09 -29.49 -51.22
CA CYS A 5 -31.87 -29.06 -50.55
C CYS A 5 -32.25 -28.26 -49.29
N ILE A 6 -32.05 -28.83 -48.10
CA ILE A 6 -32.26 -28.14 -46.82
C ILE A 6 -30.99 -27.35 -46.50
N LEU A 7 -31.11 -26.03 -46.49
CA LEU A 7 -30.06 -25.10 -46.08
C LEU A 7 -30.00 -25.08 -44.54
N ILE A 8 -29.03 -25.76 -43.95
CA ILE A 8 -28.78 -25.73 -42.50
C ILE A 8 -28.07 -24.41 -42.18
N LEU A 9 -28.80 -23.45 -41.60
CA LEU A 9 -28.23 -22.26 -40.97
C LEU A 9 -27.49 -22.71 -39.69
N LEU A 10 -26.18 -22.92 -39.80
CA LEU A 10 -25.31 -23.03 -38.63
C LEU A 10 -25.27 -21.65 -37.95
N LEU A 11 -26.09 -21.46 -36.92
CA LEU A 11 -25.90 -20.42 -35.92
C LEU A 11 -24.61 -20.75 -35.17
N GLY A 12 -23.47 -20.39 -35.75
CA GLY A 12 -22.18 -20.45 -35.08
C GLY A 12 -22.27 -19.57 -33.84
N ALA A 13 -22.17 -20.20 -32.66
CA ALA A 13 -21.87 -19.47 -31.44
C ALA A 13 -20.50 -18.81 -31.64
N PHE A 14 -20.49 -17.51 -31.97
CA PHE A 14 -19.26 -16.73 -31.98
C PHE A 14 -18.64 -16.86 -30.59
N PRO A 15 -17.40 -17.35 -30.45
CA PRO A 15 -16.75 -17.38 -29.16
C PRO A 15 -16.72 -15.95 -28.64
N ARG A 16 -17.32 -15.73 -27.47
CA ARG A 16 -17.25 -14.45 -26.76
C ARG A 16 -15.76 -14.14 -26.61
N LEU A 17 -15.25 -13.14 -27.33
CA LEU A 17 -13.84 -12.79 -27.29
C LEU A 17 -13.47 -12.51 -25.84
N TYR A 18 -12.54 -13.31 -25.30
CA TYR A 18 -11.99 -13.09 -23.97
C TYR A 18 -11.07 -11.87 -24.06
N VAL A 19 -11.61 -10.70 -23.70
CA VAL A 19 -10.83 -9.47 -23.63
C VAL A 19 -10.16 -9.46 -22.24
N ALA A 20 -8.90 -9.88 -22.24
CA ALA A 20 -8.05 -9.90 -21.06
C ALA A 20 -7.41 -8.53 -20.80
N GLY A 21 -6.92 -8.37 -19.58
CA GLY A 21 -6.16 -7.21 -19.15
C GLY A 21 -4.88 -7.11 -19.95
N LYS A 22 -4.44 -5.87 -20.16
CA LYS A 22 -3.18 -5.55 -20.81
C LYS A 22 -2.25 -4.88 -19.81
N GLU A 23 -0.98 -5.22 -19.96
CA GLU A 23 0.13 -4.50 -19.36
C GLU A 23 0.04 -3.01 -19.72
N LEU A 24 0.40 -2.15 -18.77
CA LEU A 24 0.58 -0.73 -19.04
C LEU A 24 1.88 -0.51 -19.82
N ASN A 25 1.90 0.45 -20.73
CA ASN A 25 3.14 0.80 -21.42
C ASN A 25 4.08 1.56 -20.45
N PRO A 26 5.38 1.71 -20.78
CA PRO A 26 6.35 2.35 -19.88
C PRO A 26 5.97 3.78 -19.43
N LEU A 27 5.34 4.57 -20.30
CA LEU A 27 4.87 5.90 -19.96
C LEU A 27 3.70 5.84 -18.97
N GLU A 28 2.76 4.92 -19.17
CA GLU A 28 1.63 4.71 -18.24
C GLU A 28 2.10 4.22 -16.88
N LYS A 29 3.06 3.30 -16.80
CA LYS A 29 3.66 2.86 -15.52
C LYS A 29 4.32 4.04 -14.80
N MET A 30 5.05 4.89 -15.54
CA MET A 30 5.65 6.10 -14.98
C MET A 30 4.60 7.09 -14.48
N ILE A 31 3.48 7.26 -15.20
CA ILE A 31 2.35 8.10 -14.77
C ILE A 31 1.75 7.58 -13.47
N VAL A 32 1.54 6.27 -13.34
CA VAL A 32 1.01 5.66 -12.10
C VAL A 32 1.95 5.97 -10.93
N LEU A 33 3.24 5.69 -11.05
CA LEU A 33 4.21 5.94 -9.98
C LEU A 33 4.28 7.42 -9.62
N THR A 34 4.34 8.30 -10.63
CA THR A 34 4.44 9.75 -10.42
C THR A 34 3.20 10.27 -9.69
N ALA A 35 2.00 9.87 -10.10
CA ALA A 35 0.76 10.29 -9.46
C ALA A 35 0.68 9.86 -7.98
N HIS A 36 1.19 8.66 -7.65
CA HIS A 36 1.27 8.20 -6.27
C HIS A 36 2.29 9.03 -5.48
N ASP A 37 3.52 9.11 -5.96
CA ASP A 37 4.60 9.80 -5.27
C ASP A 37 4.33 11.30 -5.08
N GLU A 38 3.67 11.97 -6.03
CA GLU A 38 3.24 13.37 -5.87
C GLU A 38 2.24 13.54 -4.72
N LEU A 39 1.18 12.73 -4.68
CA LEU A 39 0.21 12.75 -3.57
C LEU A 39 0.88 12.43 -2.22
N ARG A 40 1.79 11.47 -2.22
CA ARG A 40 2.53 11.03 -1.03
C ARG A 40 3.43 12.14 -0.49
N ARG A 41 3.98 13.00 -1.35
CA ARG A 41 4.75 14.21 -0.94
C ARG A 41 3.87 15.36 -0.46
N GLU A 42 2.63 15.44 -0.91
CA GLU A 42 1.71 16.52 -0.52
C GLU A 42 1.21 16.39 0.92
N VAL A 43 1.16 15.17 1.46
CA VAL A 43 0.70 14.94 2.82
C VAL A 43 1.81 15.16 3.84
N GLN A 44 1.46 15.69 5.01
CA GLN A 44 2.41 15.91 6.11
C GLN A 44 2.67 14.59 6.86
N ALA A 45 3.47 13.72 6.26
CA ALA A 45 3.74 12.38 6.76
C ALA A 45 5.21 12.19 7.12
N SER A 46 5.47 11.68 8.32
CA SER A 46 6.84 11.45 8.81
C SER A 46 7.45 10.13 8.34
N ASP A 47 6.64 9.19 7.86
CA ASP A 47 6.98 7.78 7.59
C ASP A 47 6.63 7.31 6.17
N MET A 48 6.35 8.25 5.26
CA MET A 48 5.83 7.94 3.92
C MET A 48 6.88 7.32 3.01
N GLU A 49 6.77 6.04 2.67
CA GLU A 49 7.71 5.37 1.75
C GLU A 49 7.53 5.82 0.30
N LYS A 50 8.58 5.69 -0.52
CA LYS A 50 8.48 5.87 -1.96
C LYS A 50 7.82 4.66 -2.63
N MET A 51 7.01 4.89 -3.65
CA MET A 51 6.34 3.81 -4.38
C MET A 51 7.23 3.28 -5.51
N ASP A 52 7.33 1.95 -5.60
CA ASP A 52 8.01 1.25 -6.69
C ASP A 52 7.05 0.33 -7.47
N TRP A 53 7.37 0.08 -8.74
CA TRP A 53 6.62 -0.87 -9.56
C TRP A 53 6.97 -2.32 -9.19
N ASP A 54 5.96 -3.17 -9.08
CA ASP A 54 6.11 -4.60 -8.85
C ASP A 54 5.48 -5.40 -10.00
N ALA A 55 6.33 -6.15 -10.71
CA ALA A 55 5.92 -6.96 -11.86
C ALA A 55 5.03 -8.15 -11.47
N GLY A 56 5.15 -8.65 -10.23
CA GLY A 56 4.28 -9.70 -9.69
C GLY A 56 2.87 -9.18 -9.45
N LEU A 57 2.74 -8.01 -8.82
CA LEU A 57 1.46 -7.32 -8.64
C LEU A 57 0.82 -6.95 -10.00
N GLU A 58 1.62 -6.51 -10.96
CA GLU A 58 1.16 -6.24 -12.33
C GLU A 58 0.60 -7.51 -12.98
N LYS A 59 1.29 -8.65 -12.85
CA LYS A 59 0.79 -9.92 -13.37
C LYS A 59 -0.56 -10.28 -12.75
N MET A 60 -0.73 -10.10 -11.45
CA MET A 60 -2.01 -10.32 -10.78
C MET A 60 -3.10 -9.36 -11.30
N ALA A 61 -2.74 -8.09 -11.52
CA ALA A 61 -3.65 -7.11 -12.12
C ALA A 61 -4.09 -7.52 -13.54
N ILE A 62 -3.18 -8.02 -14.37
CA ILE A 62 -3.46 -8.52 -15.72
C ILE A 62 -4.46 -9.69 -15.66
N ASP A 63 -4.19 -10.66 -14.79
CA ASP A 63 -5.03 -11.86 -14.62
C ASP A 63 -6.44 -11.49 -14.08
N TRP A 64 -6.53 -10.43 -13.27
CA TRP A 64 -7.80 -9.92 -12.74
C TRP A 64 -8.60 -9.11 -13.76
N ALA A 65 -7.94 -8.20 -14.50
CA ALA A 65 -8.59 -7.19 -15.34
C ALA A 65 -9.28 -7.79 -16.57
N THR A 66 -10.48 -8.33 -16.41
CA THR A 66 -11.27 -8.89 -17.51
C THR A 66 -12.61 -8.19 -17.64
N CYS A 67 -13.18 -8.17 -18.85
CA CYS A 67 -14.50 -7.58 -19.06
C CYS A 67 -15.63 -8.28 -18.28
N SER A 68 -15.44 -9.54 -17.89
CA SER A 68 -16.41 -10.26 -17.03
C SER A 68 -16.36 -9.82 -15.57
N ARG A 69 -15.32 -9.10 -15.15
CA ARG A 69 -15.07 -8.64 -13.77
C ARG A 69 -15.17 -7.12 -13.62
N LEU A 70 -15.82 -6.44 -14.56
CA LEU A 70 -16.03 -4.99 -14.46
C LEU A 70 -16.67 -4.61 -13.12
N GLY A 71 -15.97 -3.79 -12.34
CA GLY A 71 -16.46 -3.24 -11.07
C GLY A 71 -16.52 -4.25 -9.92
N THR A 72 -16.05 -5.47 -10.12
CA THR A 72 -15.98 -6.47 -9.04
C THR A 72 -14.64 -6.40 -8.33
N LYS A 73 -14.64 -6.47 -7.00
CA LYS A 73 -13.42 -6.58 -6.18
C LYS A 73 -13.04 -8.03 -5.95
N GLU A 74 -11.76 -8.28 -5.77
CA GLU A 74 -11.24 -9.58 -5.35
C GLU A 74 -11.64 -9.82 -3.89
N THR A 75 -12.35 -10.92 -3.62
CA THR A 75 -12.76 -11.33 -2.26
C THR A 75 -12.08 -12.63 -1.83
N SER A 76 -11.07 -13.09 -2.58
CA SER A 76 -10.26 -14.24 -2.20
C SER A 76 -9.23 -13.84 -1.16
N LEU A 77 -8.55 -14.83 -0.55
CA LEU A 77 -7.45 -14.59 0.38
C LEU A 77 -6.36 -13.67 -0.22
N VAL A 78 -6.14 -13.73 -1.54
CA VAL A 78 -5.20 -12.84 -2.24
C VAL A 78 -5.62 -11.38 -2.10
N GLY A 79 -6.92 -11.08 -2.21
CA GLY A 79 -7.46 -9.73 -2.02
C GLY A 79 -7.49 -9.26 -0.57
N GLU A 80 -7.39 -10.18 0.40
CA GLU A 80 -7.22 -9.84 1.82
C GLU A 80 -5.75 -9.54 2.16
N LEU A 81 -4.82 -10.21 1.48
CA LEU A 81 -3.37 -10.05 1.70
C LEU A 81 -2.75 -8.90 0.88
N LEU A 82 -3.48 -8.34 -0.09
CA LEU A 82 -3.03 -7.25 -0.97
C LEU A 82 -4.06 -6.12 -1.00
N GLY A 83 -3.60 -4.88 -1.16
CA GLY A 83 -4.50 -3.77 -1.45
C GLY A 83 -4.99 -3.85 -2.90
N GLN A 84 -6.23 -3.40 -3.17
CA GLN A 84 -6.77 -3.34 -4.53
C GLN A 84 -7.58 -2.05 -4.73
N SER A 85 -7.27 -1.34 -5.81
CA SER A 85 -8.07 -0.22 -6.33
C SER A 85 -8.54 -0.49 -7.75
N ILE A 86 -9.79 -0.13 -8.02
CA ILE A 86 -10.44 -0.32 -9.32
C ILE A 86 -11.14 0.98 -9.70
N ALA A 87 -10.88 1.48 -10.90
CA ALA A 87 -11.59 2.60 -11.50
C ALA A 87 -12.24 2.15 -12.81
N LEU A 88 -13.39 2.74 -13.15
CA LEU A 88 -14.09 2.50 -14.40
C LEU A 88 -14.47 3.82 -15.05
N SER A 89 -14.35 3.89 -16.38
CA SER A 89 -14.80 5.05 -17.14
C SER A 89 -15.22 4.64 -18.55
N PRO A 90 -16.27 5.26 -19.13
CA PRO A 90 -16.48 5.21 -20.56
C PRO A 90 -15.21 5.72 -21.27
N GLU A 91 -14.69 4.90 -22.18
CA GLU A 91 -13.51 5.21 -23.01
C GLU A 91 -12.32 5.81 -22.22
N GLY A 92 -12.17 5.44 -20.95
CA GLY A 92 -11.15 6.02 -20.07
C GLY A 92 -9.73 5.58 -20.39
N ASP A 93 -8.78 6.47 -20.17
CA ASP A 93 -7.35 6.22 -20.15
C ASP A 93 -6.82 6.14 -18.71
N VAL A 94 -5.53 5.78 -18.56
CA VAL A 94 -4.89 5.63 -17.24
C VAL A 94 -4.95 6.94 -16.44
N VAL A 95 -4.74 8.09 -17.09
CA VAL A 95 -4.74 9.41 -16.44
C VAL A 95 -6.12 9.72 -15.86
N GLY A 96 -7.18 9.62 -16.65
CA GLY A 96 -8.54 9.92 -16.20
C GLY A 96 -9.01 8.96 -15.11
N LEU A 97 -8.60 7.69 -15.17
CA LEU A 97 -8.93 6.69 -14.15
C LEU A 97 -8.19 6.96 -12.82
N LEU A 98 -6.91 7.34 -12.87
CA LEU A 98 -6.15 7.76 -11.68
C LEU A 98 -6.74 9.02 -11.05
N GLN A 99 -7.15 10.01 -11.86
CA GLN A 99 -7.77 11.24 -11.39
C GLN A 99 -9.04 10.97 -10.56
N GLN A 100 -9.81 9.92 -10.88
CA GLN A 100 -10.96 9.52 -10.08
C GLN A 100 -10.56 9.09 -8.65
N TRP A 101 -9.46 8.35 -8.50
CA TRP A 101 -8.94 7.98 -7.18
C TRP A 101 -8.41 9.21 -6.44
N MET A 102 -7.63 10.06 -7.11
CA MET A 102 -7.07 11.29 -6.54
C MET A 102 -8.16 12.25 -6.05
N ALA A 103 -9.24 12.40 -6.81
CA ALA A 103 -10.37 13.28 -6.46
C ALA A 103 -11.05 12.87 -5.15
N GLN A 104 -10.94 11.61 -4.73
CA GLN A 104 -11.52 11.17 -3.46
C GLN A 104 -10.88 11.82 -2.23
N ARG A 105 -9.73 12.50 -2.39
CA ARG A 105 -9.10 13.31 -1.34
C ARG A 105 -10.06 14.31 -0.71
N GLU A 106 -10.97 14.88 -1.50
CA GLU A 106 -11.95 15.87 -1.03
C GLU A 106 -12.94 15.29 -0.02
N TYR A 107 -13.07 13.96 0.01
CA TYR A 107 -13.98 13.26 0.90
C TYR A 107 -13.29 12.66 2.14
N TYR A 108 -11.96 12.68 2.25
CA TYR A 108 -11.26 12.07 3.38
C TYR A 108 -10.92 13.08 4.48
N SER A 109 -11.27 12.76 5.73
CA SER A 109 -10.80 13.48 6.92
C SER A 109 -9.75 12.65 7.66
N TYR A 110 -8.49 13.08 7.61
CA TYR A 110 -7.40 12.42 8.34
C TYR A 110 -7.59 12.45 9.86
N HIS A 111 -8.12 13.56 10.40
CA HIS A 111 -8.30 13.69 11.86
C HIS A 111 -9.25 12.62 12.39
N ASN A 112 -10.40 12.46 11.72
CA ASN A 112 -11.45 11.51 12.10
C ASN A 112 -11.21 10.10 11.55
N ASN A 113 -10.28 9.94 10.60
CA ASN A 113 -10.09 8.73 9.81
C ASN A 113 -11.39 8.25 9.13
N THR A 114 -12.16 9.17 8.54
CA THR A 114 -13.46 8.87 7.92
C THR A 114 -13.57 9.44 6.51
N CYS A 115 -14.39 8.78 5.69
CA CYS A 115 -14.89 9.36 4.45
C CYS A 115 -16.17 10.16 4.75
N ALA A 116 -16.38 11.25 4.00
CA ALA A 116 -17.62 12.01 4.02
C ALA A 116 -18.83 11.10 3.73
N ALA A 117 -19.97 11.39 4.36
CA ALA A 117 -21.18 10.59 4.21
C ALA A 117 -21.56 10.42 2.73
N ASN A 118 -21.97 9.21 2.35
CA ASN A 118 -22.34 8.81 0.98
C ASN A 118 -21.23 8.92 -0.07
N ASN A 119 -19.96 9.11 0.34
CA ASN A 119 -18.81 9.14 -0.57
C ASN A 119 -17.81 8.04 -0.23
N THR A 120 -16.95 7.70 -1.19
CA THR A 120 -15.85 6.76 -0.99
C THR A 120 -14.52 7.49 -1.05
N CYS A 121 -13.62 7.16 -0.13
CA CYS A 121 -12.25 7.66 -0.10
C CYS A 121 -11.20 6.54 -0.07
N THR A 122 -11.63 5.32 -0.34
CA THR A 122 -10.83 4.11 -0.14
C THR A 122 -9.64 4.02 -1.08
N ASP A 123 -9.76 4.56 -2.30
CA ASP A 123 -8.68 4.51 -3.29
C ASP A 123 -7.65 5.60 -3.02
N TYR A 124 -8.10 6.83 -2.72
CA TYR A 124 -7.19 7.89 -2.26
C TYR A 124 -6.38 7.45 -1.03
N VAL A 125 -7.04 6.90 0.00
CA VAL A 125 -6.37 6.39 1.21
C VAL A 125 -5.34 5.30 0.88
N GLN A 126 -5.60 4.46 -0.12
CA GLN A 126 -4.63 3.46 -0.58
C GLN A 126 -3.42 4.10 -1.27
N MET A 127 -3.64 5.14 -2.09
CA MET A 127 -2.56 5.86 -2.78
C MET A 127 -1.58 6.50 -1.79
N VAL A 128 -2.10 7.03 -0.66
CA VAL A 128 -1.31 7.68 0.39
C VAL A 128 -1.03 6.79 1.59
N TRP A 129 -1.07 5.47 1.46
CA TRP A 129 -0.75 4.56 2.56
C TRP A 129 0.77 4.44 2.75
N ALA A 130 1.32 4.97 3.85
CA ALA A 130 2.76 5.12 4.10
C ALA A 130 3.54 3.83 3.92
N ALA A 131 3.10 2.75 4.56
CA ALA A 131 3.78 1.46 4.50
C ALA A 131 3.66 0.76 3.13
N THR A 132 2.69 1.12 2.29
CA THR A 132 2.54 0.55 0.95
C THR A 132 3.60 1.16 0.03
N ASN A 133 4.57 0.35 -0.39
CA ASN A 133 5.70 0.77 -1.22
C ASN A 133 5.78 0.01 -2.56
N ARG A 134 4.88 -0.94 -2.83
CA ARG A 134 4.79 -1.65 -4.12
C ARG A 134 3.42 -1.47 -4.75
N VAL A 135 3.42 -1.22 -6.06
CA VAL A 135 2.21 -1.17 -6.89
C VAL A 135 2.42 -1.90 -8.22
N GLY A 136 1.39 -2.59 -8.70
CA GLY A 136 1.37 -3.11 -10.07
C GLY A 136 -0.04 -3.06 -10.63
N CYS A 137 -0.18 -2.58 -11.87
CA CYS A 137 -1.49 -2.30 -12.46
C CYS A 137 -1.64 -2.89 -13.86
N ALA A 138 -2.90 -3.06 -14.27
CA ALA A 138 -3.28 -3.46 -15.61
C ALA A 138 -4.57 -2.77 -16.03
N MET A 139 -4.77 -2.62 -17.33
CA MET A 139 -5.98 -2.02 -17.89
C MET A 139 -6.67 -3.00 -18.84
N VAL A 140 -8.00 -3.08 -18.76
CA VAL A 140 -8.83 -3.67 -19.80
C VAL A 140 -9.69 -2.58 -20.42
N ALA A 141 -9.69 -2.49 -21.74
CA ALA A 141 -10.35 -1.43 -22.49
C ALA A 141 -11.41 -2.00 -23.44
N ASN A 142 -12.36 -1.15 -23.83
CA ASN A 142 -13.43 -1.48 -24.79
C ASN A 142 -14.32 -2.65 -24.37
N CYS A 143 -14.53 -2.84 -23.06
CA CYS A 143 -15.50 -3.82 -22.58
C CYS A 143 -16.92 -3.37 -22.89
N GLU A 144 -17.67 -4.20 -23.60
CA GLU A 144 -19.08 -3.95 -23.86
C GLU A 144 -19.87 -4.05 -22.56
N SER A 145 -20.45 -2.93 -22.12
CA SER A 145 -21.37 -2.88 -21.00
C SER A 145 -22.54 -1.99 -21.36
N LYS A 146 -23.70 -2.63 -21.62
CA LYS A 146 -24.87 -1.99 -22.23
C LYS A 146 -24.48 -1.37 -23.59
N GLU A 147 -24.85 -0.10 -23.84
CA GLU A 147 -24.57 0.64 -25.08
C GLU A 147 -23.26 1.46 -25.01
N ARG A 148 -22.37 1.18 -24.04
CA ARG A 148 -21.11 1.92 -23.84
C ARG A 148 -19.91 1.00 -23.82
N LYS A 149 -18.75 1.54 -24.21
CA LYS A 149 -17.46 0.88 -24.04
C LYS A 149 -16.81 1.36 -22.77
N ILE A 150 -16.58 0.44 -21.84
CA ILE A 150 -15.99 0.74 -20.54
C ILE A 150 -14.53 0.30 -20.54
N SER A 151 -13.67 1.19 -20.03
CA SER A 151 -12.31 0.87 -19.61
C SER A 151 -12.27 0.69 -18.10
N MET A 152 -11.42 -0.21 -17.62
CA MET A 152 -11.19 -0.45 -16.20
C MET A 152 -9.69 -0.55 -15.94
N LEU A 153 -9.22 0.23 -14.97
CA LEU A 153 -7.87 0.16 -14.41
C LEU A 153 -7.93 -0.58 -13.08
N VAL A 154 -7.05 -1.55 -12.89
CA VAL A 154 -6.90 -2.34 -11.67
C VAL A 154 -5.46 -2.19 -11.20
N CYS A 155 -5.27 -1.81 -9.93
CA CYS A 155 -3.96 -1.81 -9.29
C CYS A 155 -4.00 -2.66 -8.03
N TYR A 156 -2.98 -3.51 -7.86
CA TYR A 156 -2.69 -4.18 -6.60
C TYR A 156 -1.54 -3.49 -5.86
N TYR A 157 -1.57 -3.58 -4.54
CA TYR A 157 -0.67 -2.89 -3.64
C TYR A 157 -0.12 -3.85 -2.57
N SER A 158 1.15 -3.66 -2.19
CA SER A 158 1.77 -4.40 -1.10
C SER A 158 2.72 -3.51 -0.29
N PRO A 159 2.75 -3.65 1.04
CA PRO A 159 1.73 -4.27 1.90
C PRO A 159 0.33 -3.65 1.71
N PRO A 160 -0.75 -4.36 2.09
CA PRO A 160 -2.11 -3.82 2.03
C PRO A 160 -2.28 -2.71 3.07
N LYS A 161 -3.24 -1.82 2.83
CA LYS A 161 -3.69 -0.92 3.89
C LYS A 161 -4.34 -1.69 5.04
N GLU A 162 -4.09 -1.24 6.25
CA GLU A 162 -4.70 -1.82 7.44
C GLU A 162 -6.07 -1.20 7.71
N ARG A 163 -6.93 -1.98 8.36
CA ARG A 163 -8.27 -1.51 8.71
C ARG A 163 -8.20 -0.67 9.99
N TRP A 164 -9.00 0.40 10.04
CA TRP A 164 -9.20 1.26 11.22
C TRP A 164 -8.01 2.14 11.63
N THR A 165 -6.82 1.93 11.09
CA THR A 165 -5.65 2.77 11.31
C THR A 165 -5.59 3.93 10.30
N LYS A 166 -4.74 4.93 10.61
CA LYS A 166 -4.52 6.08 9.73
C LYS A 166 -3.48 5.74 8.65
N PRO A 167 -3.58 6.36 7.46
CA PRO A 167 -2.74 6.00 6.33
C PRO A 167 -1.25 6.31 6.50
N TYR A 168 -0.90 7.20 7.42
CA TYR A 168 0.47 7.62 7.69
C TYR A 168 0.56 8.22 9.09
N ARG A 169 1.78 8.40 9.59
CA ARG A 169 2.05 9.16 10.83
C ARG A 169 2.17 10.65 10.50
N LEU A 170 1.27 11.44 11.07
CA LEU A 170 1.31 12.90 10.95
C LEU A 170 2.57 13.43 11.66
N GLY A 171 3.43 14.14 10.93
CA GLY A 171 4.67 14.68 11.49
C GLY A 171 5.58 15.29 10.43
N ASP A 172 6.74 15.75 10.87
CA ASP A 172 7.77 16.30 9.99
C ASP A 172 8.27 15.23 9.02
N THR A 173 8.37 15.59 7.74
CA THR A 173 8.70 14.66 6.65
C THR A 173 9.96 13.87 6.91
N CYS A 174 9.90 12.56 6.70
CA CYS A 174 11.00 11.59 6.85
C CYS A 174 11.60 11.46 8.27
N THR A 175 10.98 12.01 9.31
CA THR A 175 11.51 11.88 10.69
C THR A 175 11.19 10.54 11.36
N LYS A 176 10.37 9.70 10.71
CA LYS A 176 9.90 8.39 11.17
C LYS A 176 9.97 7.33 10.08
N CYS A 177 10.91 7.46 9.14
CA CYS A 177 11.11 6.45 8.11
C CYS A 177 11.42 5.07 8.72
N PRO A 178 10.91 3.97 8.13
CA PRO A 178 11.19 2.62 8.62
C PRO A 178 12.65 2.24 8.36
N PRO A 179 13.22 1.29 9.12
CA PRO A 179 14.62 0.88 8.99
C PRO A 179 15.03 0.44 7.58
N GLU A 180 14.13 -0.21 6.84
CA GLU A 180 14.36 -0.69 5.48
C GLU A 180 14.42 0.45 4.45
N ALA A 181 13.88 1.62 4.79
CA ALA A 181 13.83 2.81 3.95
C ALA A 181 14.21 4.07 4.74
N SER A 182 15.27 4.00 5.54
CA SER A 182 15.59 4.98 6.59
C SER A 182 16.00 6.38 6.09
N PHE A 183 16.22 6.57 4.79
CA PHE A 183 16.69 7.82 4.20
C PHE A 183 15.57 8.59 3.50
N CYS A 184 15.80 9.86 3.19
CA CYS A 184 14.80 10.75 2.59
C CYS A 184 15.20 11.16 1.17
N ASP A 185 14.34 10.86 0.19
CA ASP A 185 14.41 11.41 -1.17
C ASP A 185 13.18 12.29 -1.41
N LYS A 186 13.39 13.61 -1.38
CA LYS A 186 12.37 14.62 -1.70
C LYS A 186 11.05 14.38 -0.94
N GLY A 187 11.15 14.11 0.36
CA GLY A 187 10.00 13.93 1.26
C GLY A 187 9.43 12.51 1.33
N LEU A 188 10.05 11.53 0.65
CA LEU A 188 9.67 10.11 0.72
C LEU A 188 10.81 9.28 1.31
N CYS A 189 10.46 8.31 2.14
CA CYS A 189 11.37 7.34 2.73
C CYS A 189 11.87 6.37 1.66
N VAL A 190 13.19 6.21 1.57
CA VAL A 190 13.88 5.36 0.60
C VAL A 190 15.03 4.60 1.26
N PRO A 191 15.40 3.42 0.76
CA PRO A 191 16.69 2.81 1.08
C PRO A 191 17.82 3.74 0.60
N CYS A 192 18.95 3.77 1.29
CA CYS A 192 20.14 4.44 0.74
C CYS A 192 20.68 3.63 -0.43
N ASN A 193 20.80 4.28 -1.60
CA ASN A 193 21.45 3.68 -2.75
C ASN A 193 22.97 3.88 -2.62
N GLU A 194 23.72 2.80 -2.42
CA GLU A 194 25.19 2.84 -2.29
C GLU A 194 25.91 3.46 -3.51
N ILE A 195 25.22 3.54 -4.66
CA ILE A 195 25.76 4.11 -5.90
C ILE A 195 25.80 5.65 -5.87
N ASP A 196 24.92 6.30 -5.12
CA ASP A 196 24.87 7.76 -5.00
C ASP A 196 24.61 8.20 -3.55
N PRO A 197 25.66 8.26 -2.70
CA PRO A 197 25.55 8.63 -1.31
C PRO A 197 25.05 10.06 -1.06
N GLU A 198 25.16 10.96 -2.04
CA GLU A 198 24.66 12.34 -1.92
C GLU A 198 23.12 12.39 -1.90
N MET A 199 22.44 11.33 -2.35
CA MET A 199 21.00 11.20 -2.27
C MET A 199 20.50 10.59 -0.95
N CYS A 200 21.39 10.15 -0.06
CA CYS A 200 21.03 9.53 1.21
C CYS A 200 20.89 10.57 2.34
N GLU A 201 19.86 11.41 2.26
CA GLU A 201 19.58 12.39 3.32
C GLU A 201 18.98 11.74 4.57
N CYS A 202 19.65 11.85 5.71
CA CYS A 202 19.12 11.39 6.99
C CYS A 202 18.45 12.51 7.78
N LYS A 203 17.15 12.36 8.07
CA LYS A 203 16.30 13.34 8.79
C LYS A 203 16.03 13.01 10.25
N LEU A 204 16.53 11.89 10.77
CA LEU A 204 16.32 11.49 12.16
C LEU A 204 17.01 12.46 13.14
N THR A 205 16.36 12.71 14.28
CA THR A 205 16.88 13.56 15.35
C THR A 205 17.43 12.78 16.55
N CYS A 206 17.08 11.50 16.69
CA CYS A 206 17.54 10.61 17.76
C CYS A 206 17.34 11.16 19.18
N GLY A 207 16.19 11.78 19.44
CA GLY A 207 15.88 12.31 20.76
C GLY A 207 14.76 13.32 20.76
N ARG A 208 14.11 13.44 21.93
CA ARG A 208 13.15 14.49 22.25
C ARG A 208 13.26 14.85 23.72
N ASN A 209 13.36 16.15 23.99
CA ASN A 209 13.49 16.69 25.34
C ASN A 209 12.37 16.14 26.25
N GLY A 210 12.76 15.50 27.34
CA GLY A 210 11.85 14.91 28.34
C GLY A 210 11.33 13.52 28.01
N ILE A 211 11.69 12.92 26.87
CA ILE A 211 11.34 11.55 26.49
C ILE A 211 12.58 10.67 26.43
N GLY A 212 13.57 11.07 25.62
CA GLY A 212 14.71 10.23 25.35
C GLY A 212 15.81 10.94 24.60
N SER A 213 17.00 10.36 24.66
CA SER A 213 18.18 10.81 23.93
C SER A 213 18.93 9.62 23.35
N GLY A 214 19.68 9.86 22.29
CA GLY A 214 20.46 8.84 21.61
C GLY A 214 21.51 9.44 20.70
N THR A 215 22.29 8.55 20.09
CA THR A 215 23.32 8.92 19.11
C THR A 215 22.87 8.54 17.71
N LEU A 216 22.90 9.51 16.79
CA LEU A 216 22.58 9.29 15.38
C LEU A 216 23.77 8.66 14.63
N ASP A 217 23.55 7.52 13.99
CA ASP A 217 24.41 7.03 12.92
C ASP A 217 23.88 7.53 11.57
N ARG A 218 24.64 8.44 10.93
CA ARG A 218 24.28 9.03 9.64
C ARG A 218 24.46 8.09 8.45
N ASN A 219 25.30 7.06 8.58
CA ASN A 219 25.58 6.14 7.49
C ASN A 219 24.48 5.10 7.31
N THR A 220 23.79 4.75 8.39
CA THR A 220 22.65 3.82 8.39
C THR A 220 21.31 4.54 8.59
N CYS A 221 21.37 5.85 8.91
CA CYS A 221 20.25 6.66 9.37
C CYS A 221 19.45 5.95 10.47
N SER A 222 20.15 5.60 11.55
CA SER A 222 19.58 4.89 12.70
C SER A 222 20.00 5.53 14.02
N CYS A 223 19.26 5.26 15.09
CA CYS A 223 19.51 5.83 16.40
C CYS A 223 19.96 4.75 17.39
N ALA A 224 21.09 4.98 18.06
CA ALA A 224 21.47 4.24 19.26
C ALA A 224 20.85 4.94 20.48
N CYS A 225 19.71 4.43 20.95
CA CYS A 225 18.94 5.03 22.04
C CYS A 225 19.34 4.56 23.43
N GLU A 226 19.10 5.40 24.43
CA GLU A 226 19.02 4.95 25.82
C GLU A 226 17.88 3.94 26.01
N VAL A 227 18.03 3.03 26.97
CA VAL A 227 17.03 1.97 27.22
C VAL A 227 15.70 2.58 27.62
N GLY A 228 14.60 2.09 27.03
CA GLY A 228 13.25 2.50 27.39
C GLY A 228 12.64 3.60 26.51
N THR A 229 13.23 3.89 25.35
CA THR A 229 12.65 4.75 24.32
C THR A 229 12.46 4.02 22.98
N GLY A 230 11.51 4.48 22.15
CA GLY A 230 11.24 3.95 20.82
C GLY A 230 12.44 4.05 19.85
N PRO A 231 12.31 3.53 18.62
CA PRO A 231 13.44 3.36 17.70
C PRO A 231 14.20 4.64 17.32
N ASN A 232 13.55 5.80 17.45
CA ASN A 232 14.14 7.11 17.15
C ASN A 232 14.44 7.94 18.43
N CYS A 233 14.40 7.31 19.60
CA CYS A 233 14.66 7.88 20.93
C CYS A 233 13.78 9.08 21.33
N ASP A 234 12.72 9.34 20.57
CA ASP A 234 11.88 10.53 20.65
C ASP A 234 10.41 10.19 20.98
N GLU A 235 10.15 8.92 21.25
CA GLU A 235 8.88 8.35 21.70
C GLU A 235 9.12 7.48 22.92
N GLU A 236 8.19 7.49 23.87
CA GLU A 236 8.18 6.53 24.96
C GLU A 236 7.98 5.11 24.39
N CYS A 237 8.65 4.12 24.97
CA CYS A 237 8.38 2.72 24.64
C CYS A 237 6.92 2.38 25.00
N ALA A 238 6.11 1.99 24.01
CA ALA A 238 4.73 1.57 24.21
C ALA A 238 4.37 0.37 23.32
N ASN A 239 3.57 -0.56 23.83
CA ASN A 239 3.05 -1.67 23.05
C ASN A 239 1.82 -1.18 22.28
N PRO A 240 1.73 -1.41 20.95
CA PRO A 240 0.56 -1.03 20.18
C PRO A 240 -0.66 -1.84 20.63
N ILE A 241 -1.75 -1.14 20.94
CA ILE A 241 -3.05 -1.75 21.25
C ILE A 241 -3.83 -1.83 19.93
N TRP A 242 -3.95 -3.04 19.38
CA TRP A 242 -4.58 -3.28 18.07
C TRP A 242 -6.08 -3.60 18.15
N HIS A 243 -6.59 -3.87 19.35
CA HIS A 243 -7.95 -4.32 19.56
C HIS A 243 -8.73 -3.35 20.45
N ASP A 244 -9.96 -3.02 20.04
CA ASP A 244 -10.87 -2.11 20.76
C ASP A 244 -11.34 -2.67 22.12
N ASP A 245 -11.12 -3.96 22.38
CA ASP A 245 -11.40 -4.61 23.67
C ASP A 245 -10.28 -4.41 24.71
N GLY A 246 -9.19 -3.73 24.31
CA GLY A 246 -8.03 -3.52 25.16
C GLY A 246 -7.13 -4.74 25.30
N PHE A 247 -7.21 -5.71 24.37
CA PHE A 247 -6.31 -6.85 24.36
C PHE A 247 -4.85 -6.42 24.18
N ASP A 248 -4.05 -6.64 25.22
CA ASP A 248 -2.60 -6.44 25.20
C ASP A 248 -1.93 -7.71 24.66
N GLU A 249 -1.79 -7.73 23.34
CA GLU A 249 -1.12 -8.79 22.58
C GLU A 249 0.29 -9.06 23.13
N CYS A 250 0.99 -8.02 23.57
CA CYS A 250 2.32 -8.20 24.15
C CYS A 250 2.29 -8.92 25.49
N ALA A 251 1.42 -8.50 26.40
CA ALA A 251 1.26 -9.17 27.70
C ALA A 251 0.78 -10.62 27.57
N TYR A 252 0.11 -10.95 26.46
CA TYR A 252 -0.19 -12.33 26.11
C TYR A 252 1.07 -13.09 25.71
N TRP A 253 1.82 -12.63 24.70
CA TRP A 253 3.00 -13.33 24.17
C TRP A 253 4.16 -13.42 25.16
N GLU A 254 4.29 -12.50 26.12
CA GLU A 254 5.26 -12.62 27.22
C GLU A 254 4.95 -13.79 28.17
N LYS A 255 3.68 -14.22 28.25
CA LYS A 255 3.23 -15.29 29.16
C LYS A 255 3.13 -16.65 28.48
N VAL A 256 3.18 -16.71 27.14
CA VAL A 256 3.13 -17.96 26.38
C VAL A 256 4.47 -18.69 26.55
N PRO A 257 4.49 -19.90 27.13
CA PRO A 257 5.70 -20.70 27.20
C PRO A 257 6.06 -21.21 25.80
N GLY A 258 7.23 -20.87 25.28
CA GLY A 258 7.67 -21.27 23.94
C GLY A 258 9.11 -20.87 23.65
N ASP A 259 9.69 -21.46 22.60
CA ASP A 259 11.01 -21.08 22.11
C ASP A 259 10.96 -19.66 21.55
N CYS A 260 11.89 -18.84 21.99
CA CYS A 260 12.00 -17.44 21.59
C CYS A 260 12.15 -17.28 20.08
N ASP A 261 12.76 -18.25 19.40
CA ASP A 261 12.89 -18.21 17.95
C ASP A 261 11.57 -18.45 17.23
N TYR A 262 10.62 -19.18 17.83
CA TYR A 262 9.28 -19.40 17.25
C TYR A 262 8.37 -18.18 17.38
N HIS A 263 8.51 -17.41 18.47
CA HIS A 263 7.64 -16.25 18.75
C HIS A 263 8.28 -14.89 18.40
N ARG A 264 9.52 -14.88 17.90
CA ARG A 264 10.31 -13.66 17.63
C ARG A 264 9.57 -12.67 16.74
N GLU A 265 9.01 -13.13 15.62
CA GLU A 265 8.31 -12.25 14.67
C GLU A 265 7.10 -11.55 15.31
N TRP A 266 6.37 -12.25 16.18
CA TRP A 266 5.22 -11.69 16.90
C TRP A 266 5.64 -10.74 18.03
N HIS A 267 6.72 -11.04 18.75
CA HIS A 267 7.29 -10.12 19.76
C HIS A 267 7.81 -8.83 19.13
N VAL A 268 8.48 -8.90 17.98
CA VAL A 268 8.93 -7.71 17.24
C VAL A 268 7.74 -6.85 16.82
N ARG A 269 6.66 -7.48 16.35
CA ARG A 269 5.46 -6.79 15.88
C ARG A 269 4.59 -6.21 17.00
N TYR A 270 4.46 -6.91 18.13
CA TYR A 270 3.47 -6.59 19.16
C TYR A 270 4.04 -6.09 20.48
N CYS A 271 5.33 -6.34 20.76
CA CYS A 271 6.02 -5.94 21.98
C CYS A 271 7.14 -4.89 21.78
N PRO A 272 6.97 -3.84 20.95
CA PRO A 272 8.04 -2.89 20.69
C PRO A 272 8.43 -2.07 21.92
N ALA A 273 7.62 -2.02 23.01
CA ALA A 273 8.03 -1.39 24.26
C ALA A 273 9.14 -2.14 25.01
N ASN A 274 9.40 -3.39 24.66
CA ASN A 274 10.54 -4.16 25.16
C ASN A 274 11.79 -3.83 24.34
N CYS A 275 12.20 -2.57 24.40
CA CYS A 275 13.16 -1.88 23.53
C CYS A 275 14.62 -2.42 23.58
N HIS A 276 14.78 -3.69 23.21
CA HIS A 276 16.01 -4.41 22.82
C HIS A 276 15.76 -5.56 21.81
N PHE A 277 14.50 -5.80 21.39
CA PHE A 277 14.03 -6.88 20.50
C PHE A 277 14.41 -8.31 20.90
N GLY A 278 13.41 -9.05 21.39
CA GLY A 278 13.42 -10.51 21.53
C GLY A 278 13.64 -10.99 22.97
N CYS A 279 12.67 -11.76 23.46
CA CYS A 279 12.64 -12.52 24.71
C CYS A 279 13.56 -12.05 25.85
N ARG A 280 12.95 -11.56 26.93
CA ARG A 280 13.63 -11.45 28.22
C ARG A 280 14.04 -12.84 28.70
N THR A 281 15.22 -13.32 28.35
CA THR A 281 15.86 -14.39 29.12
C THR A 281 16.00 -13.88 30.54
N LYS A 282 15.40 -14.60 31.49
CA LYS A 282 15.81 -14.47 32.89
C LYS A 282 17.31 -14.70 33.03
#